data_AF-A0A2J6RX43-F1
#
_entry.id   AF-A0A2J6RX43-F1
#
_cell.length_a   1.000
_cell.length_b   1.000
_cell.length_c   1.000
_cell.angle_alpha   90.00
_cell.angle_beta   90.00
_cell.angle_gamma   90.00
#
_symmetry.space_group_name_H-M   'P 1'
#
loop_
_entity.id
_entity.type
_entity.pdbx_description
1 polymer ?
#
loop_
_entity_poly.entity_id
_entity_poly.type
_entity_poly.pdbx_seq_one_letter_code
_entity_poly.pdbx_strand_id
1 'polypeptide(L)'
;MAFDRSPHFCLQYTMTRTPRLINFTPWDGDYFNPQTIREILSACPKLHGSRCIPKPLPATGLPPGFRLVDVKTQNIVQKQELVRYVALSYMWGDGNELKLEWKNVELLSKPGGLRDLRLSGVIADAMSLCEELGERYIWIDRI
;
A
#
# COMPACT_ATOMS: atom_id res chain seq x y z
N MET A 1 -12.72 -8.53 -7.79
CA MET A 1 -11.79 -9.16 -8.76
C MET A 1 -10.47 -9.26 -8.05
N ALA A 2 -9.92 -10.46 -7.91
CA ALA A 2 -8.67 -10.70 -7.20
C ALA A 2 -7.50 -10.15 -8.03
N PHE A 3 -6.60 -9.43 -7.38
CA PHE A 3 -5.32 -9.08 -7.97
C PHE A 3 -4.56 -10.38 -8.28
N ASP A 4 -4.06 -10.53 -9.49
CA ASP A 4 -3.24 -11.68 -9.88
C ASP A 4 -1.95 -11.64 -9.06
N ARG A 5 -1.82 -12.59 -8.12
CA ARG A 5 -0.69 -12.61 -7.18
C ARG A 5 0.58 -12.95 -7.96
N SER A 6 1.56 -12.05 -7.95
CA SER A 6 2.87 -12.31 -8.55
C SER A 6 3.45 -13.61 -7.98
N PRO A 7 4.08 -14.49 -8.79
CA PRO A 7 4.70 -15.71 -8.29
C PRO A 7 5.92 -15.36 -7.44
N HIS A 8 5.96 -15.89 -6.21
CA HIS A 8 7.01 -15.62 -5.23
C HIS A 8 7.90 -16.83 -5.02
N PHE A 9 9.19 -16.60 -4.73
CA PHE A 9 10.19 -17.66 -4.60
C PHE A 9 11.02 -17.52 -3.31
N CYS A 10 11.33 -18.65 -2.67
CA CYS A 10 12.28 -18.76 -1.57
C CYS A 10 13.69 -18.93 -2.10
N LEU A 11 14.52 -17.90 -1.94
CA LEU A 11 15.92 -17.88 -2.35
C LEU A 11 16.81 -18.42 -1.22
N GLN A 12 17.50 -19.52 -1.47
CA GLN A 12 18.43 -20.13 -0.53
C GLN A 12 19.86 -19.77 -0.92
N TYR A 13 20.66 -19.24 0.00
CA TYR A 13 22.03 -18.79 -0.25
C TYR A 13 23.06 -19.59 0.56
N THR A 14 24.30 -19.64 0.07
CA THR A 14 25.44 -20.16 0.84
C THR A 14 25.72 -19.27 2.04
N MET A 15 25.98 -19.89 3.20
CA MET A 15 26.42 -19.21 4.42
C MET A 15 27.93 -18.92 4.38
N THR A 16 28.39 -18.29 3.31
CA THR A 16 29.80 -17.94 3.07
C THR A 16 30.00 -16.44 3.05
N ARG A 17 31.25 -15.99 3.20
CA ARG A 17 31.61 -14.55 3.13
C ARG A 17 31.10 -13.86 1.85
N THR A 18 30.95 -14.63 0.77
CA THR A 18 30.27 -14.23 -0.45
C THR A 18 29.07 -15.16 -0.67
N PRO A 19 27.84 -14.73 -0.35
CA PRO A 19 26.66 -15.57 -0.53
C PRO A 19 26.39 -15.79 -2.01
N ARG A 20 26.24 -17.06 -2.40
CA ARG A 20 25.80 -17.48 -3.74
C ARG A 20 24.43 -18.12 -3.64
N LEU A 21 23.55 -17.84 -4.60
CA LEU A 21 22.25 -18.50 -4.69
C LEU A 21 22.47 -19.99 -4.95
N ILE A 22 21.96 -20.84 -4.06
CA ILE A 22 22.02 -22.30 -4.15
C ILE A 22 20.77 -22.82 -4.82
N ASN A 23 19.60 -22.25 -4.48
CA ASN A 23 18.32 -22.77 -4.91
C ASN A 23 17.26 -21.67 -4.86
N PHE A 24 16.22 -21.82 -5.68
CA PHE A 24 14.99 -21.07 -5.57
C PHE A 24 13.80 -22.03 -5.68
N THR A 25 12.88 -21.96 -4.73
CA THR A 25 11.67 -22.79 -4.73
C THR A 25 10.44 -21.91 -4.74
N PRO A 26 9.31 -22.32 -5.36
CA PRO A 26 8.05 -21.60 -5.20
C PRO A 26 7.77 -21.40 -3.71
N TRP A 27 7.56 -20.15 -3.31
CA TRP A 27 7.27 -19.80 -1.92
C TRP A 27 5.78 -20.05 -1.67
N ASP A 28 5.46 -21.23 -1.13
CA ASP A 28 4.10 -21.66 -0.79
C ASP A 28 3.77 -21.50 0.71
N GLY A 29 4.60 -20.74 1.44
CA GLY A 29 4.36 -20.42 2.85
C GLY A 29 3.38 -19.25 2.99
N ASP A 30 2.52 -19.31 4.02
CA ASP A 30 1.63 -18.20 4.40
C ASP A 30 2.47 -16.92 4.62
N TYR A 31 2.38 -16.00 3.66
CA TYR A 31 3.21 -14.79 3.53
C TYR A 31 3.32 -14.00 4.84
N PHE A 32 2.18 -13.90 5.53
CA PHE A 32 1.94 -13.46 6.89
C PHE A 32 0.41 -13.50 7.02
N ASN A 33 -0.15 -13.72 8.21
CA ASN A 33 -1.61 -13.71 8.35
C ASN A 33 -2.10 -12.25 8.47
N PRO A 34 -2.88 -11.70 7.51
CA PRO A 34 -3.40 -10.34 7.61
C PRO A 34 -4.26 -10.13 8.86
N GLN A 35 -4.86 -11.20 9.39
CA GLN A 35 -5.61 -11.19 10.63
C GLN A 35 -4.70 -10.84 11.83
N THR A 36 -3.50 -11.38 11.89
CA THR A 36 -2.53 -11.06 12.95
C THR A 36 -2.12 -9.58 12.88
N ILE A 37 -1.89 -9.05 11.68
CA ILE A 37 -1.58 -7.62 11.51
C ILE A 37 -2.76 -6.77 11.96
N ARG A 38 -3.99 -7.13 11.56
CA ARG A 38 -5.22 -6.43 11.98
C ARG A 38 -5.36 -6.44 13.51
N GLU A 39 -5.09 -7.56 14.15
CA GLU A 39 -5.12 -7.68 15.61
C GLU A 39 -4.11 -6.76 16.28
N ILE A 40 -2.86 -6.74 15.80
CA ILE A 40 -1.80 -5.86 16.29
C ILE A 40 -2.19 -4.38 16.12
N LEU A 41 -2.69 -3.99 14.94
CA LEU A 41 -3.16 -2.63 14.67
C LEU A 41 -4.32 -2.23 15.60
N SER A 42 -5.25 -3.15 15.86
CA SER A 42 -6.38 -2.92 16.77
C SER A 42 -5.96 -2.83 18.25
N ALA A 43 -4.85 -3.46 18.61
CA ALA A 43 -4.30 -3.46 19.95
C ALA A 43 -3.48 -2.19 20.24
N CYS A 44 -2.85 -1.56 19.25
CA CYS A 44 -2.03 -0.35 19.46
C CYS A 44 -2.73 0.76 20.29
N PRO A 45 -3.96 1.21 19.98
CA PRO A 45 -4.62 2.23 20.79
C PRO A 45 -4.95 1.73 22.20
N LYS A 46 -5.20 0.42 22.38
CA LYS A 46 -5.48 -0.17 23.69
C LYS A 46 -4.23 -0.28 24.56
N LEU A 47 -3.10 -0.62 23.95
CA LEU A 47 -1.82 -0.85 24.62
C LEU A 47 -1.04 0.43 24.89
N HIS A 48 -1.06 1.40 23.96
CA HIS A 48 -0.29 2.64 24.13
C HIS A 48 -1.16 3.88 24.43
N GLY A 49 -2.49 3.78 24.36
CA GLY A 49 -3.40 4.90 24.67
C GLY A 49 -3.08 6.16 23.86
N SER A 50 -2.93 7.29 24.54
CA SER A 50 -2.55 8.59 23.96
C SER A 50 -1.13 8.66 23.40
N ARG A 51 -0.32 7.60 23.57
CA ARG A 51 1.03 7.50 22.98
C ARG A 51 1.04 6.82 21.59
N CYS A 52 0.00 6.06 21.21
CA CYS A 52 -0.08 5.43 19.87
C CYS A 52 -0.41 6.46 18.79
N ILE A 53 -1.32 7.40 19.10
CA ILE A 53 -1.81 8.40 18.15
C ILE A 53 -1.11 9.72 18.51
N PRO A 54 -0.22 10.26 17.66
CA PRO A 54 0.30 11.61 17.87
C PRO A 54 -0.86 12.61 17.94
N LYS A 55 -0.64 13.70 18.68
CA LYS A 55 -1.58 14.82 18.90
C LYS A 55 -2.42 15.11 17.65
N PRO A 56 -3.70 15.52 17.81
CA PRO A 56 -4.59 15.80 16.70
C PRO A 56 -3.86 16.63 15.64
N LEU A 57 -4.08 16.26 14.37
CA LEU A 57 -3.57 17.03 13.24
C LEU A 57 -3.85 18.51 13.49
N PRO A 58 -2.94 19.41 13.07
CA PRO A 58 -3.14 20.84 13.24
C PRO A 58 -4.55 21.21 12.74
N ALA A 59 -5.23 22.11 13.47
CA ALA A 59 -6.62 22.50 13.23
C ALA A 59 -6.89 22.99 11.78
N THR A 60 -5.82 23.20 11.00
CA THR A 60 -5.79 23.55 9.59
C THR A 60 -6.25 22.44 8.64
N GLY A 61 -6.48 21.21 9.11
CA GLY A 61 -6.98 20.11 8.27
C GLY A 61 -5.90 19.46 7.39
N LEU A 62 -6.34 18.70 6.38
CA LEU A 62 -5.44 18.08 5.40
C LEU A 62 -4.86 19.14 4.43
N PRO A 63 -3.63 18.95 3.93
CA PRO A 63 -3.04 19.89 2.98
C PRO A 63 -3.88 19.99 1.69
N PRO A 64 -3.91 21.16 1.02
CA PRO A 64 -4.59 21.31 -0.26
C PRO A 64 -4.11 20.28 -1.28
N GLY A 65 -5.06 19.62 -1.95
CA GLY A 65 -4.72 18.59 -2.94
C GLY A 65 -4.31 17.24 -2.35
N PHE A 66 -4.59 16.97 -1.06
CA PHE A 66 -4.35 15.65 -0.46
C PHE A 66 -5.15 14.56 -1.17
N ARG A 67 -4.44 13.65 -1.83
CA ARG A 67 -5.01 12.56 -2.62
C ARG A 67 -4.74 11.22 -1.97
N LEU A 68 -5.70 10.33 -2.10
CA LEU A 68 -5.67 8.96 -1.64
C LEU A 68 -6.18 8.06 -2.75
N VAL A 69 -5.74 6.81 -2.75
CA VAL A 69 -6.37 5.77 -3.55
C VAL A 69 -7.46 5.12 -2.71
N ASP A 70 -8.69 5.10 -3.23
CA ASP A 70 -9.77 4.27 -2.69
C ASP A 70 -9.60 2.85 -3.25
N VAL A 71 -9.18 1.90 -2.41
CA VAL A 71 -8.87 0.54 -2.88
C VAL A 71 -10.13 -0.22 -3.30
N LYS A 72 -11.31 0.15 -2.79
CA LYS A 72 -12.58 -0.51 -3.16
C LYS A 72 -13.07 -0.10 -4.53
N THR A 73 -13.02 1.20 -4.83
CA THR A 73 -13.44 1.75 -6.12
C THR A 73 -12.30 1.87 -7.12
N GLN A 74 -11.06 1.57 -6.71
CA GLN A 74 -9.84 1.60 -7.52
C GLN A 74 -9.69 2.90 -8.30
N ASN A 75 -9.76 4.02 -7.58
CA ASN A 75 -9.63 5.36 -8.13
C ASN A 75 -8.98 6.32 -7.14
N ILE A 76 -8.48 7.43 -7.66
CA ILE A 76 -7.91 8.50 -6.85
C ILE A 76 -9.05 9.38 -6.35
N VAL A 77 -9.01 9.71 -5.06
CA VAL A 77 -9.95 10.61 -4.40
C VAL A 77 -9.20 11.71 -3.68
N GLN A 78 -9.71 12.93 -3.76
CA GLN A 78 -9.25 14.04 -2.95
C GLN A 78 -10.08 14.12 -1.67
N LYS A 79 -9.43 14.22 -0.51
CA LYS A 79 -10.10 14.37 0.78
C LYS A 79 -9.76 15.70 1.41
N GLN A 80 -10.77 16.40 1.89
CA GLN A 80 -10.63 17.65 2.65
C GLN A 80 -10.67 17.40 4.17
N GLU A 81 -11.35 16.33 4.57
CA GLU A 81 -11.49 15.90 5.96
C GLU A 81 -10.53 14.77 6.30
N LEU A 82 -10.11 14.72 7.57
CA LEU A 82 -9.28 13.64 8.06
C LEU A 82 -10.02 12.30 7.96
N VAL A 83 -9.44 11.39 7.19
CA VAL A 83 -9.89 9.99 7.10
C VAL A 83 -8.78 9.07 7.60
N ARG A 84 -9.16 7.87 8.03
CA ARG A 84 -8.19 6.80 8.31
C ARG A 84 -7.62 6.29 6.98
N TYR A 85 -6.29 6.25 6.86
CA TYR A 85 -5.59 5.77 5.68
C TYR A 85 -4.30 5.04 6.07
N VAL A 86 -3.81 4.21 5.17
CA VAL A 86 -2.48 3.57 5.24
C VAL A 86 -1.51 4.38 4.40
N ALA A 87 -0.30 4.64 4.88
CA ALA A 87 0.75 5.28 4.08
C ALA A 87 1.70 4.22 3.52
N LEU A 88 1.88 4.19 2.20
CA LEU A 88 2.89 3.36 1.56
C LEU A 88 4.22 4.13 1.47
N SER A 89 5.17 3.77 2.32
CA SER A 89 6.53 4.31 2.27
C SER A 89 7.44 3.34 1.50
N TYR A 90 7.69 3.63 0.23
CA TYR A 90 8.53 2.80 -0.64
C TYR A 90 9.51 3.65 -1.44
N MET A 91 10.58 3.00 -1.92
CA MET A 91 11.52 3.65 -2.83
C MET A 91 11.07 3.46 -4.28
N TRP A 92 11.20 4.54 -5.04
CA TRP A 92 10.98 4.58 -6.46
C TRP A 92 12.03 3.73 -7.19
N GLY A 93 11.60 2.76 -7.99
CA GLY A 93 12.47 2.18 -9.00
C GLY A 93 12.66 3.12 -10.19
N ASP A 94 13.68 2.83 -11.01
CA ASP A 94 14.06 3.57 -12.22
C ASP A 94 13.04 3.43 -13.39
N GLY A 95 11.90 2.78 -13.15
CA GLY A 95 10.90 2.44 -14.15
C GLY A 95 9.91 3.56 -14.49
N ASN A 96 9.35 3.47 -15.71
CA ASN A 96 8.18 4.20 -16.24
C ASN A 96 6.87 3.80 -15.51
N GLU A 97 6.85 3.90 -14.19
CA GLU A 97 5.64 3.63 -13.41
C GLU A 97 4.64 4.77 -13.52
N LEU A 98 3.36 4.46 -13.33
CA LEU A 98 2.26 5.41 -13.36
C LEU A 98 2.54 6.59 -12.41
N LYS A 99 2.54 7.81 -12.97
CA LYS A 99 2.57 9.06 -12.21
C LYS A 99 1.24 9.76 -12.35
N LEU A 100 0.75 10.36 -11.27
CA LEU A 100 -0.36 11.29 -11.38
C LEU A 100 0.13 12.56 -12.06
N GLU A 101 -0.37 12.82 -13.26
CA GLU A 101 -0.09 14.00 -14.04
C GLU A 101 -1.39 14.74 -14.29
N TRP A 102 -1.33 16.07 -14.43
CA TRP A 102 -2.50 16.91 -14.73
C TRP A 102 -3.39 16.36 -15.85
N LYS A 103 -2.78 15.74 -16.87
CA LYS A 103 -3.47 15.17 -18.02
C LYS A 103 -4.25 13.90 -17.72
N ASN A 104 -3.90 13.16 -16.66
CA ASN A 104 -4.50 11.89 -16.32
C ASN A 104 -5.35 11.93 -15.02
N VAL A 105 -5.28 13.00 -14.22
CA VAL A 105 -6.07 13.14 -12.97
C VAL A 105 -7.55 12.81 -13.16
N GLU A 106 -8.20 13.36 -14.18
CA GLU A 106 -9.63 13.14 -14.42
C GLU A 106 -9.95 11.67 -14.72
N LEU A 107 -9.07 10.99 -15.45
CA LEU A 107 -9.21 9.58 -15.77
C LEU A 107 -8.99 8.71 -14.53
N LEU A 108 -7.94 8.99 -13.77
CA LEU A 108 -7.57 8.24 -12.56
C LEU A 108 -8.56 8.44 -11.42
N SER A 109 -9.30 9.55 -11.42
CA SER A 109 -10.30 9.87 -10.40
C SER A 109 -11.65 9.21 -10.65
N LYS A 110 -11.93 8.72 -11.87
CA LYS A 110 -13.17 7.98 -12.17
C LYS A 110 -13.17 6.63 -11.47
N PRO A 111 -14.33 6.11 -11.01
CA PRO A 111 -14.42 4.76 -10.47
C PRO A 111 -13.83 3.74 -11.44
N GLY A 112 -12.90 2.91 -10.95
CA GLY A 112 -12.15 1.95 -11.77
C GLY A 112 -11.03 2.56 -12.61
N GLY A 113 -10.72 3.84 -12.47
CA GLY A 113 -9.68 4.54 -13.24
C GLY A 113 -8.27 3.96 -13.09
N LEU A 114 -8.03 3.15 -12.04
CA LEU A 114 -6.78 2.43 -11.83
C LEU A 114 -6.78 0.99 -12.39
N ARG A 115 -7.92 0.46 -12.87
CA ARG A 115 -8.04 -0.95 -13.30
C ARG A 115 -7.26 -1.28 -14.55
N ASP A 116 -7.31 -0.39 -15.53
CA ASP A 116 -6.73 -0.63 -16.86
C ASP A 116 -5.26 -0.19 -16.95
N LEU A 117 -4.67 0.19 -15.81
CA LEU A 117 -3.32 0.73 -15.75
C LEU A 117 -2.34 -0.31 -15.22
N ARG A 118 -1.15 -0.30 -15.82
CA ARG A 118 -0.01 -1.05 -15.30
C ARG A 118 0.53 -0.36 -14.06
N LEU A 119 -0.04 -0.69 -12.91
CA LEU A 119 0.54 -0.38 -11.60
C LEU A 119 1.80 -1.23 -11.40
N SER A 120 2.77 -0.73 -10.65
CA SER A 120 3.88 -1.57 -10.22
C SER A 120 3.41 -2.63 -9.24
N GLY A 121 4.08 -3.79 -9.21
CA GLY A 121 3.72 -4.90 -8.33
C GLY A 121 3.59 -4.46 -6.87
N VAL A 122 4.53 -3.62 -6.39
CA VAL A 122 4.52 -3.07 -5.03
C VAL A 122 3.23 -2.29 -4.72
N ILE A 123 2.75 -1.46 -5.66
CA ILE A 123 1.51 -0.70 -5.46
C ILE A 123 0.30 -1.64 -5.45
N ALA A 124 0.23 -2.59 -6.40
CA ALA A 124 -0.87 -3.54 -6.48
C ALA A 124 -0.95 -4.44 -5.23
N ASP A 125 0.19 -4.92 -4.75
CA ASP A 125 0.30 -5.73 -3.54
C ASP A 125 -0.07 -4.91 -2.31
N ALA A 126 0.38 -3.66 -2.21
CA ALA A 126 0.02 -2.77 -1.11
C ALA A 126 -1.47 -2.42 -1.10
N MET A 127 -2.10 -2.23 -2.27
CA MET A 127 -3.55 -2.03 -2.38
C MET A 127 -4.32 -3.27 -1.92
N SER A 128 -3.87 -4.47 -2.32
CA SER A 128 -4.46 -5.74 -1.89
C SER A 128 -4.35 -5.91 -0.37
N LEU A 129 -3.16 -5.67 0.19
CA LEU A 129 -2.93 -5.75 1.63
C LEU A 129 -3.79 -4.73 2.39
N CYS A 130 -3.90 -3.50 1.88
CA CYS A 130 -4.77 -2.48 2.47
C CYS A 130 -6.23 -2.97 2.59
N GLU A 131 -6.75 -3.60 1.52
CA GLU A 131 -8.09 -4.20 1.54
C GLU A 131 -8.18 -5.38 2.53
N GLU A 132 -7.18 -6.27 2.55
CA GLU A 132 -7.11 -7.40 3.48
C GLU A 132 -7.01 -6.95 4.95
N LEU A 133 -6.40 -5.79 5.24
CA LEU A 133 -6.36 -5.21 6.58
C LEU A 133 -7.70 -4.58 7.01
N GLY A 134 -8.65 -4.42 6.07
CA GLY A 134 -9.94 -3.77 6.30
C GLY A 134 -9.86 -2.25 6.21
N GLU A 135 -8.80 -1.71 5.59
CA GLU A 135 -8.63 -0.29 5.33
C GLU A 135 -9.17 0.05 3.93
N ARG A 136 -9.62 1.29 3.76
CA ARG A 136 -10.21 1.74 2.49
C ARG A 136 -9.27 2.63 1.68
N TYR A 137 -8.45 3.41 2.37
CA TYR A 137 -7.66 4.45 1.75
C TYR A 137 -6.19 4.17 1.94
N ILE A 138 -5.43 4.28 0.85
CA ILE A 138 -3.98 4.23 0.89
C ILE A 138 -3.41 5.52 0.27
N TRP A 139 -2.44 6.11 0.95
CA TRP A 139 -1.65 7.24 0.48
C TRP A 139 -0.38 6.71 -0.19
N ILE A 140 -0.10 7.17 -1.40
CA ILE A 140 1.02 6.73 -2.25
C ILE A 140 1.69 7.98 -2.80
N ASP A 141 2.98 8.18 -2.52
CA ASP A 141 3.68 9.45 -2.76
C ASP A 141 3.90 9.84 -4.25
N ARG A 142 3.80 8.89 -5.22
CA ARG A 142 3.91 9.17 -6.68
C ARG A 142 2.58 9.52 -7.33
N ILE A 143 1.50 9.27 -6.60
CA ILE A 143 0.12 9.35 -7.09
C ILE A 143 -0.52 10.62 -6.54
#